data_AF-A0A1G3A5A1-F1
#
_entry.id   AF-A0A1G3A5A1-F1
#
_cell.length_a   1.000
_cell.length_b   1.000
_cell.length_c   1.000
_cell.angle_alpha   90.00
_cell.angle_beta   90.00
_cell.angle_gamma   90.00
#
_symmetry.space_group_name_H-M   'P 1'
#
loop_
_entity.id
_entity.type
_entity.pdbx_description
1 polymer ?
#
loop_
_entity_poly.entity_id
_entity_poly.type
_entity_poly.pdbx_seq_one_letter_code
_entity_poly.pdbx_strand_id
1 'polypeptide(L)'
;MIAIDCHGRRLWRSDGHVEDLGSTPVFPVDLDGDGRVELVKVGLDLEHRRKQLWNHVHVFDASGQLLRKIEFGCTGIALGDLNGDGRVEGVGLTNTRDGGNSGRREIRCVDLVTGELRWATPAPRAYLDTNSPLVADVDGDGLPEVIVGTGNPSGYGRLPDSEPWGDLYVVRGDGAILERKQLPGWPVNLALCDLDPDGRGELVVVTDGRPGWLAV
;
A
#
# COMPACT_ATOMS: atom_id res chain seq x y z
N MET A 1 -13.89 -11.05 -8.47
CA MET A 1 -13.42 -10.10 -9.50
C MET A 1 -14.06 -10.46 -10.84
N ILE A 2 -14.39 -9.47 -11.67
CA ILE A 2 -14.90 -9.68 -13.04
C ILE A 2 -14.10 -8.81 -14.00
N ALA A 3 -13.85 -9.30 -15.21
CA ALA A 3 -13.43 -8.47 -16.33
C ALA A 3 -14.58 -8.30 -17.31
N ILE A 4 -14.75 -7.07 -17.79
CA ILE A 4 -15.75 -6.68 -18.77
C ILE A 4 -15.05 -5.89 -19.87
N ASP A 5 -15.50 -6.05 -21.12
CA ASP A 5 -15.04 -5.19 -22.22
C ASP A 5 -15.78 -3.84 -22.22
N CYS A 6 -15.39 -2.94 -23.12
CA CYS A 6 -16.00 -1.61 -23.27
C CYS A 6 -17.47 -1.65 -23.72
N HIS A 7 -17.98 -2.80 -24.13
CA HIS A 7 -19.39 -3.03 -24.46
C HIS A 7 -20.17 -3.68 -23.31
N GLY A 8 -19.53 -3.85 -22.15
CA GLY A 8 -20.12 -4.43 -20.95
C GLY A 8 -20.24 -5.96 -20.98
N ARG A 9 -19.66 -6.63 -21.99
CA ARG A 9 -19.67 -8.10 -22.03
C ARG A 9 -18.62 -8.63 -21.06
N ARG A 10 -19.05 -9.56 -20.19
CA ARG A 10 -18.18 -10.26 -19.26
C ARG A 10 -17.21 -11.17 -20.01
N LEU A 11 -15.92 -10.92 -19.83
CA LEU A 11 -14.84 -11.76 -20.36
C LEU A 11 -14.62 -12.97 -19.44
N TRP A 12 -14.49 -12.73 -18.15
CA TRP A 12 -14.33 -13.78 -17.14
C TRP A 12 -14.82 -13.34 -15.77
N ARG A 13 -14.87 -14.31 -14.85
CA ARG A 13 -15.20 -14.11 -13.44
C ARG A 13 -14.30 -14.98 -12.58
N SER A 14 -13.79 -14.39 -11.50
CA SER A 14 -12.93 -15.04 -10.50
C SER A 14 -13.58 -14.90 -9.12
N ASP A 15 -14.03 -16.02 -8.56
CA ASP A 15 -14.79 -16.12 -7.30
C ASP A 15 -14.08 -17.08 -6.32
N GLY A 16 -14.66 -17.26 -5.11
CA GLY A 16 -14.21 -18.29 -4.16
C GLY A 16 -12.95 -17.92 -3.38
N HIS A 17 -12.53 -16.66 -3.43
CA HIS A 17 -11.37 -16.18 -2.68
C HIS A 17 -11.68 -16.12 -1.20
N VAL A 18 -10.75 -16.64 -0.40
CA VAL A 18 -10.90 -16.72 1.06
C VAL A 18 -10.93 -15.33 1.67
N GLU A 19 -10.00 -14.45 1.30
CA GLU A 19 -9.94 -13.07 1.81
C GLU A 19 -10.89 -12.14 1.06
N ASP A 20 -11.27 -11.03 1.69
CA ASP A 20 -11.99 -9.98 1.00
C ASP A 20 -11.09 -9.31 -0.04
N LEU A 21 -11.52 -9.36 -1.28
CA LEU A 21 -10.92 -8.71 -2.43
C LEU A 21 -11.80 -7.54 -2.89
N GLY A 22 -12.54 -6.87 -2.01
CA GLY A 22 -13.40 -5.72 -2.34
C GLY A 22 -12.75 -4.37 -2.06
N SER A 23 -11.89 -4.31 -1.05
CA SER A 23 -11.52 -3.05 -0.39
C SER A 23 -10.28 -2.33 -0.97
N THR A 24 -9.56 -2.98 -1.88
CA THR A 24 -8.34 -2.44 -2.51
C THR A 24 -8.49 -2.36 -4.04
N PRO A 25 -7.80 -1.42 -4.71
CA PRO A 25 -7.73 -1.39 -6.17
C PRO A 25 -7.16 -2.70 -6.75
N VAL A 26 -7.43 -2.94 -8.04
CA VAL A 26 -6.72 -3.96 -8.82
C VAL A 26 -5.61 -3.25 -9.58
N PHE A 27 -4.39 -3.76 -9.48
CA PHE A 27 -3.24 -3.19 -10.17
C PHE A 27 -2.83 -4.09 -11.33
N PRO A 28 -3.07 -3.68 -12.58
CA PRO A 28 -2.52 -4.35 -13.75
C PRO A 28 -1.04 -3.99 -13.92
N VAL A 29 -0.16 -4.99 -13.91
CA VAL A 29 1.28 -4.79 -14.07
C VAL A 29 1.92 -6.04 -14.69
N ASP A 30 2.91 -5.86 -15.56
CA ASP A 30 3.80 -6.94 -16.00
C ASP A 30 4.86 -7.15 -14.92
N LEU A 31 4.74 -8.23 -14.15
CA LEU A 31 5.56 -8.43 -12.96
C LEU A 31 6.95 -8.98 -13.28
N ASP A 32 7.06 -9.80 -14.32
CA ASP A 32 8.28 -10.54 -14.65
C ASP A 32 8.93 -10.11 -15.97
N GLY A 33 8.33 -9.15 -16.67
CA GLY A 33 8.85 -8.56 -17.90
C GLY A 33 8.59 -9.42 -19.14
N ASP A 34 7.67 -10.38 -19.08
CA ASP A 34 7.34 -11.25 -20.22
C ASP A 34 6.41 -10.61 -21.26
N GLY A 35 5.95 -9.37 -21.00
CA GLY A 35 5.04 -8.61 -21.84
C GLY A 35 3.56 -8.94 -21.63
N ARG A 36 3.23 -9.79 -20.65
CA ARG A 36 1.86 -10.08 -20.22
C ARG A 36 1.58 -9.36 -18.91
N VAL A 37 0.30 -9.11 -18.67
CA VAL A 37 -0.14 -8.37 -17.49
C VAL A 37 -0.70 -9.35 -16.47
N GLU A 38 -0.20 -9.26 -15.26
CA GLU A 38 -0.80 -9.83 -14.06
C GLU A 38 -1.68 -8.80 -13.37
N LEU A 39 -2.63 -9.30 -12.58
CA LEU A 39 -3.48 -8.49 -11.74
C LEU A 39 -3.07 -8.69 -10.29
N VAL A 40 -2.64 -7.62 -9.64
CA VAL A 40 -2.21 -7.63 -8.24
C VAL A 40 -3.29 -7.03 -7.36
N LYS A 41 -3.55 -7.67 -6.23
CA LYS A 41 -4.52 -7.19 -5.24
C LYS A 41 -4.16 -7.61 -3.83
N VAL A 42 -4.36 -6.73 -2.85
CA VAL A 42 -4.27 -7.10 -1.43
C VAL A 42 -5.63 -7.62 -0.95
N GLY A 43 -5.63 -8.82 -0.38
CA GLY A 43 -6.78 -9.39 0.30
C GLY A 43 -6.76 -9.07 1.79
N LEU A 44 -7.94 -8.81 2.34
CA LEU A 44 -8.12 -8.44 3.74
C LEU A 44 -8.95 -9.48 4.49
N ASP A 45 -8.58 -9.79 5.74
CA ASP A 45 -9.49 -10.47 6.69
C ASP A 45 -10.28 -9.44 7.48
N LEU A 46 -11.18 -8.76 6.76
CA LEU A 46 -12.15 -7.87 7.37
C LEU A 46 -12.85 -8.57 8.54
N GLU A 47 -12.78 -7.93 9.71
CA GLU A 47 -13.35 -8.37 10.98
C GLU A 47 -12.62 -9.51 11.73
N HIS A 48 -11.38 -9.86 11.39
CA HIS A 48 -10.60 -10.94 12.04
C HIS A 48 -11.31 -12.30 12.08
N ARG A 49 -12.33 -12.50 11.23
CA ARG A 49 -13.22 -13.66 11.29
C ARG A 49 -12.46 -14.96 11.08
N ARG A 50 -11.30 -14.91 10.42
CA ARG A 50 -10.51 -16.10 10.05
C ARG A 50 -9.27 -16.30 10.92
N LYS A 51 -9.00 -15.40 11.87
CA LYS A 51 -7.81 -15.44 12.76
C LYS A 51 -6.50 -15.61 11.97
N GLN A 52 -6.43 -15.09 10.75
CA GLN A 52 -5.25 -15.25 9.92
C GLN A 52 -4.08 -14.43 10.47
N LEU A 53 -2.89 -15.02 10.41
CA LEU A 53 -1.66 -14.37 10.85
C LEU A 53 -1.24 -13.26 9.88
N TRP A 54 -1.50 -13.47 8.58
CA TRP A 54 -1.10 -12.57 7.50
C TRP A 54 -2.24 -12.29 6.52
N ASN A 55 -2.36 -11.03 6.09
CA ASN A 55 -3.05 -10.62 4.86
C ASN A 55 -2.15 -10.94 3.66
N HIS A 56 -2.74 -11.24 2.52
CA HIS A 56 -1.98 -11.66 1.36
C HIS A 56 -2.10 -10.70 0.18
N VAL A 57 -1.03 -10.61 -0.60
CA VAL A 57 -1.12 -10.16 -1.98
C VAL A 57 -1.51 -11.36 -2.84
N HIS A 58 -2.58 -11.21 -3.62
CA HIS A 58 -3.04 -12.15 -4.62
C HIS A 58 -2.56 -11.66 -5.98
N VAL A 59 -1.89 -12.55 -6.71
CA VAL A 59 -1.47 -12.32 -8.08
C VAL A 59 -2.28 -13.24 -8.97
N PHE A 60 -2.97 -12.65 -9.95
CA PHE A 60 -3.75 -13.35 -10.95
C PHE A 60 -3.11 -13.17 -12.32
N ASP A 61 -3.29 -14.15 -13.21
CA ASP A 61 -3.03 -13.93 -14.62
C ASP A 61 -4.12 -13.05 -15.27
N ALA A 62 -3.89 -12.69 -16.54
CA ALA A 62 -4.85 -11.92 -17.33
C ALA A 62 -6.24 -12.58 -17.52
N SER A 63 -6.35 -13.89 -17.27
CA SER A 63 -7.62 -14.64 -17.32
C SER A 63 -8.38 -14.63 -15.99
N GLY A 64 -7.79 -14.05 -14.94
CA GLY A 64 -8.34 -14.00 -13.59
C GLY A 64 -8.11 -15.29 -12.79
N GLN A 65 -7.26 -16.20 -13.28
CA GLN A 65 -6.81 -17.36 -12.53
C GLN A 65 -5.78 -16.94 -11.51
N LEU A 66 -5.95 -17.37 -10.25
CA LEU A 66 -4.99 -17.10 -9.19
C LEU A 66 -3.69 -17.87 -9.47
N LEU A 67 -2.59 -17.15 -9.63
CA LEU A 67 -1.25 -17.71 -9.78
C LEU A 67 -0.65 -18.03 -8.41
N ARG A 68 -0.72 -17.06 -7.48
CA ARG A 68 -0.11 -17.20 -6.15
C ARG A 68 -0.67 -16.23 -5.13
N LYS A 69 -0.35 -16.53 -3.87
CA LYS A 69 -0.59 -15.67 -2.71
C LYS A 69 0.72 -15.44 -1.98
N ILE A 70 0.97 -14.20 -1.60
CA ILE A 70 2.21 -13.76 -0.96
C ILE A 70 1.85 -13.21 0.42
N GLU A 71 2.48 -13.72 1.48
CA GLU A 71 2.29 -13.18 2.83
C GLU A 71 2.82 -11.75 2.89
N PHE A 72 1.91 -10.79 3.11
CA PHE A 72 2.24 -9.37 2.99
C PHE A 72 1.93 -8.59 4.26
N GLY A 73 0.80 -8.89 4.90
CA GLY A 73 0.40 -8.32 6.17
C GLY A 73 0.11 -6.82 6.20
N CYS A 74 0.04 -6.22 5.02
CA CYS A 74 -0.37 -4.85 4.83
C CYS A 74 -1.78 -4.83 4.24
N THR A 75 -2.39 -3.65 4.20
CA THR A 75 -3.76 -3.45 3.72
C THR A 75 -3.85 -2.56 2.51
N GLY A 76 -2.88 -1.66 2.34
CA GLY A 76 -2.56 -0.99 1.09
C GLY A 76 -1.29 -1.57 0.47
N ILE A 77 -1.15 -1.39 -0.85
CA ILE A 77 0.05 -1.72 -1.60
C ILE A 77 0.35 -0.61 -2.60
N ALA A 78 1.63 -0.34 -2.79
CA ALA A 78 2.19 0.37 -3.91
C ALA A 78 3.17 -0.54 -4.64
N LEU A 79 3.33 -0.31 -5.94
CA LEU A 79 4.12 -1.17 -6.82
C LEU A 79 5.22 -0.35 -7.49
N GLY A 80 6.41 -0.91 -7.59
CA GLY A 80 7.49 -0.34 -8.42
C GLY A 80 8.74 -1.20 -8.39
N ASP A 81 9.62 -0.99 -9.37
CA ASP A 81 10.96 -1.56 -9.38
C ASP A 81 11.86 -0.66 -8.51
N LEU A 82 12.08 -1.07 -7.27
CA LEU A 82 12.76 -0.23 -6.26
C LEU A 82 14.27 -0.37 -6.32
N ASN A 83 14.78 -1.36 -7.03
CA ASN A 83 16.20 -1.70 -7.05
C ASN A 83 16.81 -1.67 -8.47
N GLY A 84 16.00 -1.45 -9.50
CA GLY A 84 16.41 -1.35 -10.89
C GLY A 84 16.68 -2.70 -11.57
N ASP A 85 16.20 -3.82 -11.02
CA ASP A 85 16.41 -5.17 -11.58
C ASP A 85 15.37 -5.56 -12.65
N GLY A 86 14.40 -4.68 -12.92
CA GLY A 86 13.32 -4.89 -13.88
C GLY A 86 12.17 -5.73 -13.34
N ARG A 87 12.17 -6.13 -12.06
CA ARG A 87 11.05 -6.80 -11.39
C ARG A 87 10.34 -5.82 -10.47
N VAL A 88 9.06 -6.09 -10.26
CA VAL A 88 8.22 -5.21 -9.46
C VAL A 88 8.12 -5.71 -8.02
N GLU A 89 8.49 -4.84 -7.09
CA GLU A 89 8.20 -5.03 -5.68
C GLU A 89 6.84 -4.45 -5.27
N GLY A 90 6.26 -5.06 -4.25
CA GLY A 90 5.07 -4.57 -3.56
C GLY A 90 5.43 -4.03 -2.19
N VAL A 91 5.04 -2.78 -1.90
CA VAL A 91 5.32 -2.12 -0.61
C VAL A 91 4.04 -1.68 0.09
N GLY A 92 3.98 -1.90 1.40
CA GLY A 92 2.81 -1.62 2.21
C GLY A 92 3.16 -1.30 3.66
N LEU A 93 2.19 -0.76 4.39
CA LEU A 93 2.28 -0.60 5.85
C LEU A 93 1.43 -1.68 6.53
N THR A 94 1.99 -2.37 7.52
CA THR A 94 1.21 -3.28 8.34
C THR A 94 0.15 -2.52 9.13
N ASN A 95 -1.11 -2.97 9.06
CA ASN A 95 -2.20 -2.37 9.82
C ASN A 95 -2.49 -3.18 11.09
N THR A 96 -2.98 -2.53 12.15
CA THR A 96 -3.37 -3.23 13.38
C THR A 96 -4.89 -3.48 13.50
N ARG A 97 -5.67 -3.12 12.46
CA ARG A 97 -7.14 -3.10 12.46
C ARG A 97 -7.77 -4.31 11.77
N ASP A 98 -7.35 -4.65 10.55
CA ASP A 98 -8.03 -5.62 9.69
C ASP A 98 -7.34 -6.99 9.72
N GLY A 99 -6.67 -7.27 10.85
CA GLY A 99 -6.00 -8.53 11.09
C GLY A 99 -4.85 -8.80 10.15
N GLY A 100 -4.29 -10.00 10.27
CA GLY A 100 -3.32 -10.45 9.29
C GLY A 100 -2.01 -9.66 9.28
N ASN A 101 -1.54 -9.08 10.39
CA ASN A 101 -0.22 -8.44 10.44
C ASN A 101 0.71 -9.05 11.50
N SER A 102 0.29 -10.15 12.13
CA SER A 102 1.00 -10.79 13.26
C SER A 102 1.35 -9.81 14.41
N GLY A 103 0.57 -8.73 14.59
CA GLY A 103 0.83 -7.69 15.58
C GLY A 103 2.04 -6.79 15.27
N ARG A 104 2.59 -6.88 14.06
CA ARG A 104 3.75 -6.10 13.64
C ARG A 104 3.38 -4.67 13.26
N ARG A 105 4.39 -3.82 13.32
CA ARG A 105 4.31 -2.39 13.03
C ARG A 105 5.52 -2.03 12.18
N GLU A 106 5.42 -2.30 10.89
CA GLU A 106 6.52 -2.27 9.93
C GLU A 106 6.04 -1.90 8.53
N ILE A 107 6.94 -1.31 7.75
CA ILE A 107 6.81 -1.11 6.30
C ILE A 107 7.36 -2.38 5.64
N ARG A 108 6.46 -3.07 4.93
CA ARG A 108 6.58 -4.33 4.17
C ARG A 108 7.09 -4.17 2.76
N CYS A 109 8.20 -4.77 2.33
CA CYS A 109 8.51 -4.92 0.90
C CYS A 109 8.66 -6.39 0.51
N VAL A 110 7.90 -6.82 -0.50
CA VAL A 110 7.94 -8.17 -1.05
C VAL A 110 8.22 -8.14 -2.54
N ASP A 111 9.00 -9.10 -3.02
CA ASP A 111 9.13 -9.37 -4.45
C ASP A 111 7.85 -10.05 -4.94
N LEU A 112 7.19 -9.51 -5.96
CA LEU A 112 5.91 -10.05 -6.41
C LEU A 112 6.07 -11.27 -7.33
N VAL A 113 7.23 -11.43 -7.96
CA VAL A 113 7.57 -12.58 -8.79
C VAL A 113 7.90 -13.79 -7.91
N THR A 114 8.84 -13.65 -6.97
CA THR A 114 9.31 -14.74 -6.11
C THR A 114 8.41 -14.92 -4.88
N GLY A 115 7.76 -13.87 -4.40
CA GLY A 115 6.95 -13.85 -3.18
C GLY A 115 7.77 -13.74 -1.91
N GLU A 116 9.06 -13.44 -2.02
CA GLU A 116 9.96 -13.34 -0.89
C GLU A 116 9.88 -11.96 -0.24
N LEU A 117 9.96 -11.93 1.10
CA LEU A 117 10.15 -10.69 1.85
C LEU A 117 11.56 -10.15 1.58
N ARG A 118 11.65 -9.00 0.92
CA ARG A 118 12.93 -8.31 0.67
C ARG A 118 13.43 -7.63 1.94
N TRP A 119 12.56 -6.88 2.60
CA TRP A 119 12.86 -6.21 3.86
C TRP A 119 11.59 -5.86 4.65
N ALA A 120 11.77 -5.58 5.93
CA ALA A 120 10.73 -5.09 6.82
C ALA A 120 11.32 -4.03 7.76
N THR A 121 10.84 -2.79 7.62
CA THR A 121 11.38 -1.65 8.35
C THR A 121 10.47 -1.26 9.50
N PRO A 122 10.94 -1.23 10.76
CA PRO A 122 10.09 -0.88 11.90
C PRO A 122 9.46 0.51 11.77
N ALA A 123 8.14 0.57 11.93
CA ALA A 123 7.34 1.79 11.98
C ALA A 123 6.52 1.78 13.29
N PRO A 124 7.11 2.17 14.44
CA PRO A 124 6.49 1.95 15.76
C PRO A 124 5.11 2.59 15.93
N ARG A 125 4.82 3.62 15.14
CA ARG A 125 3.55 4.36 15.09
C ARG A 125 2.66 3.90 13.93
N ALA A 126 2.85 2.69 13.41
CA ALA A 126 1.89 2.02 12.52
C ALA A 126 0.61 1.67 13.29
N TYR A 127 -0.49 2.33 12.96
CA TYR A 127 -1.72 2.21 13.72
C TYR A 127 -2.94 1.89 12.86
N LEU A 128 -3.39 2.84 12.04
CA LEU A 128 -4.50 2.65 11.10
C LEU A 128 -4.03 2.63 9.64
N ASP A 129 -4.93 2.15 8.77
CA ASP A 129 -4.80 2.29 7.32
C ASP A 129 -4.55 3.75 6.98
N THR A 130 -3.31 4.07 6.68
CA THR A 130 -3.07 5.19 5.79
C THR A 130 -3.25 4.68 4.38
N ASN A 131 -3.67 5.58 3.50
CA ASN A 131 -3.86 5.23 2.11
C ASN A 131 -2.57 4.68 1.51
N SER A 132 -2.71 3.93 0.41
CA SER A 132 -1.63 3.21 -0.25
C SER A 132 -0.34 4.04 -0.31
N PRO A 133 0.83 3.44 -0.02
CA PRO A 133 2.10 4.13 -0.18
C PRO A 133 2.24 4.77 -1.57
N LEU A 134 3.13 5.75 -1.70
CA LEU A 134 3.59 6.22 -3.00
C LEU A 134 4.95 5.61 -3.31
N VAL A 135 5.21 5.36 -4.59
CA VAL A 135 6.53 4.97 -5.10
C VAL A 135 6.91 6.01 -6.15
N ALA A 136 8.05 6.67 -5.96
CA ALA A 136 8.56 7.70 -6.85
C ALA A 136 10.04 7.98 -6.57
N ASP A 137 10.78 8.38 -7.59
CA ASP A 137 12.12 8.94 -7.44
C ASP A 137 12.01 10.34 -6.83
N VAL A 138 12.39 10.48 -5.55
CA VAL A 138 12.23 11.73 -4.79
C VAL A 138 13.54 12.51 -4.74
N ASP A 139 14.68 11.82 -4.77
CA ASP A 139 15.99 12.45 -4.67
C ASP A 139 16.71 12.66 -6.02
N GLY A 140 16.16 12.10 -7.10
CA GLY A 140 16.61 12.26 -8.47
C GLY A 140 17.75 11.32 -8.87
N ASP A 141 17.95 10.22 -8.16
CA ASP A 141 19.02 9.25 -8.45
C ASP A 141 18.66 8.22 -9.52
N GLY A 142 17.40 8.19 -9.97
CA GLY A 142 16.88 7.29 -10.99
C GLY A 142 16.31 5.98 -10.44
N LEU A 143 16.36 5.74 -9.13
CA LEU A 143 15.64 4.68 -8.42
C LEU A 143 14.52 5.29 -7.58
N PRO A 144 13.38 4.61 -7.41
CA PRO A 144 12.30 5.17 -6.64
C PRO A 144 12.40 4.87 -5.13
N GLU A 145 12.05 5.86 -4.33
CA GLU A 145 11.74 5.74 -2.91
C GLU A 145 10.28 5.36 -2.69
N VAL A 146 9.99 4.95 -1.46
CA VAL A 146 8.64 4.70 -0.95
C VAL A 146 8.27 5.78 0.06
N ILE A 147 7.11 6.40 -0.13
CA ILE A 147 6.53 7.35 0.82
C ILE A 147 5.34 6.70 1.51
N VAL A 148 5.41 6.62 2.84
CA VAL A 148 4.40 5.96 3.67
C VAL A 148 3.91 6.91 4.75
N GLY A 149 2.61 7.19 4.76
CA GLY A 149 1.96 7.81 5.90
C GLY A 149 1.73 6.80 7.02
N THR A 150 1.66 7.24 8.26
CA THR A 150 1.03 6.49 9.34
C THR A 150 0.34 7.43 10.31
N GLY A 151 -0.70 6.98 11.03
CA GLY A 151 -1.39 7.87 11.95
C GLY A 151 -2.54 7.26 12.74
N ASN A 152 -3.07 8.08 13.63
CA ASN A 152 -4.29 7.84 14.41
C ASN A 152 -5.21 9.08 14.28
N PRO A 153 -6.49 8.96 13.88
CA PRO A 153 -7.40 10.09 13.71
C PRO A 153 -7.94 10.69 15.01
N SER A 154 -7.74 10.03 16.16
CA SER A 154 -8.64 10.18 17.32
C SER A 154 -10.08 9.70 17.01
N GLY A 155 -10.78 9.15 18.01
CA GLY A 155 -12.18 8.69 17.84
C GLY A 155 -12.41 7.43 16.99
N TYR A 156 -11.38 6.78 16.46
CA TYR A 156 -11.49 5.52 15.72
C TYR A 156 -10.45 4.47 16.19
N GLY A 157 -10.89 3.26 16.51
CA GLY A 157 -10.00 2.13 16.85
C GLY A 157 -9.67 1.97 18.35
N ARG A 158 -8.43 1.55 18.65
CA ARG A 158 -7.91 1.17 19.99
C ARG A 158 -7.44 2.34 20.89
N LEU A 159 -7.44 3.58 20.41
CA LEU A 159 -6.96 4.80 21.10
C LEU A 159 -7.94 5.95 20.82
N PRO A 160 -9.23 5.79 21.17
CA PRO A 160 -10.26 6.77 20.85
C PRO A 160 -10.04 8.13 21.54
N ASP A 161 -9.37 8.16 22.69
CA ASP A 161 -9.20 9.37 23.52
C ASP A 161 -7.85 10.08 23.32
N SER A 162 -7.01 9.65 22.37
CA SER A 162 -5.72 10.33 22.11
C SER A 162 -5.90 11.43 21.08
N GLU A 163 -5.13 12.53 21.21
CA GLU A 163 -5.00 13.53 20.14
C GLU A 163 -4.62 12.87 18.81
N PRO A 164 -5.17 13.35 17.67
CA PRO A 164 -4.77 12.87 16.35
C PRO A 164 -3.28 13.06 16.14
N TRP A 165 -2.67 12.14 15.42
CA TRP A 165 -1.26 12.26 15.07
C TRP A 165 -0.93 11.50 13.78
N GLY A 166 0.19 11.88 13.17
CA GLY A 166 0.72 11.17 12.02
C GLY A 166 2.24 11.20 11.97
N ASP A 167 2.82 10.26 11.23
CA ASP A 167 4.20 10.35 10.75
C ASP A 167 4.20 10.09 9.23
N LEU A 168 5.09 10.75 8.50
CA LEU A 168 5.46 10.39 7.13
C LEU A 168 6.86 9.79 7.15
N TYR A 169 7.03 8.74 6.38
CA TYR A 169 8.30 8.08 6.14
C TYR A 169 8.66 8.19 4.66
N VAL A 170 9.90 8.54 4.38
CA VAL A 170 10.54 8.30 3.07
C VAL A 170 11.53 7.17 3.27
N VAL A 171 11.35 6.09 2.52
CA VAL A 171 12.10 4.84 2.66
C VAL A 171 12.72 4.50 1.32
N ARG A 172 14.03 4.31 1.29
CA ARG A 172 14.74 3.88 0.08
C ARG A 172 14.35 2.44 -0.30
N GLY A 173 14.57 2.06 -1.55
CA GLY A 173 14.27 0.71 -2.06
C GLY A 173 14.91 -0.47 -1.31
N ASP A 174 15.93 -0.23 -0.48
CA ASP A 174 16.54 -1.24 0.41
C ASP A 174 15.94 -1.29 1.83
N GLY A 175 14.93 -0.47 2.11
CA GLY A 175 14.24 -0.38 3.40
C GLY A 175 14.85 0.65 4.36
N ALA A 176 15.93 1.36 3.99
CA ALA A 176 16.49 2.40 4.83
C ALA A 176 15.55 3.60 4.94
N ILE A 177 15.27 4.06 6.17
CA ILE A 177 14.51 5.30 6.39
C ILE A 177 15.44 6.48 6.07
N LEU A 178 15.11 7.23 5.02
CA LEU A 178 15.81 8.45 4.64
C LEU A 178 15.31 9.64 5.45
N GLU A 179 13.98 9.76 5.58
CA GLU A 179 13.34 10.83 6.35
C GLU A 179 12.16 10.30 7.15
N ARG A 180 11.94 10.92 8.31
CA ARG A 180 10.70 10.81 9.07
C ARG A 180 10.23 12.19 9.52
N LYS A 181 9.01 12.54 9.16
CA LYS A 181 8.38 13.80 9.57
C LYS A 181 7.13 13.54 10.40
N GLN A 182 7.08 14.10 11.61
CA GLN A 182 5.86 14.03 12.42
C GLN A 182 4.86 15.06 11.94
N LEU A 183 3.59 14.66 11.89
CA LEU A 183 2.47 15.51 11.49
C LEU A 183 1.53 15.73 12.68
N PRO A 184 0.91 16.93 12.76
CA PRO A 184 -0.05 17.26 13.82
C PRO A 184 -1.39 16.51 13.70
N GLY A 185 -1.62 15.79 12.59
CA GLY A 185 -2.81 14.99 12.33
C GLY A 185 -2.46 13.78 11.46
N TRP A 186 -3.42 12.88 11.25
CA TRP A 186 -3.17 11.68 10.44
C TRP A 186 -2.98 12.07 8.96
N PRO A 187 -2.06 11.46 8.19
CA PRO A 187 -2.06 11.61 6.75
C PRO A 187 -3.15 10.72 6.14
N VAL A 188 -4.02 11.31 5.32
CA VAL A 188 -5.06 10.59 4.57
C VAL A 188 -4.51 10.26 3.19
N ASN A 189 -4.42 11.27 2.32
CA ASN A 189 -3.99 11.12 0.94
C ASN A 189 -2.63 11.78 0.73
N LEU A 190 -1.85 11.16 -0.15
CA LEU A 190 -0.56 11.63 -0.59
C LEU A 190 -0.62 11.81 -2.11
N ALA A 191 0.02 12.86 -2.62
CA ALA A 191 0.30 13.04 -4.04
C ALA A 191 1.68 13.65 -4.20
N LEU A 192 2.42 13.21 -5.21
CA LEU A 192 3.72 13.80 -5.57
C LEU A 192 3.58 14.50 -6.92
N CYS A 193 3.97 15.77 -6.98
CA CYS A 193 3.95 16.58 -8.21
C CYS A 193 4.89 17.77 -8.08
N ASP A 194 5.48 18.19 -9.19
CA ASP A 194 6.21 19.46 -9.29
C ASP A 194 5.21 20.62 -9.15
N LEU A 195 5.32 21.36 -8.04
CA LEU A 195 4.48 22.50 -7.67
C LEU A 195 5.16 23.83 -7.96
N ASP A 196 6.48 23.87 -7.85
CA ASP A 196 7.31 24.98 -8.26
C ASP A 196 8.29 24.48 -9.34
N PRO A 197 8.29 25.05 -10.56
CA PRO A 197 8.85 24.45 -11.78
C PRO A 197 10.38 24.33 -11.78
N ASP A 198 10.92 23.55 -10.85
CA ASP A 198 12.33 23.29 -10.60
C ASP A 198 12.72 21.87 -11.03
N GLY A 199 11.73 21.05 -11.43
CA GLY A 199 11.91 19.69 -11.89
C GLY A 199 12.00 18.65 -10.77
N ARG A 200 11.78 19.01 -9.51
CA ARG A 200 11.67 18.11 -8.36
C ARG A 200 10.20 17.94 -7.99
N GLY A 201 9.88 16.82 -7.35
CA GLY A 201 8.51 16.53 -6.92
C GLY A 201 8.27 16.99 -5.49
N GLU A 202 7.21 17.76 -5.27
CA GLU A 202 6.75 18.12 -3.94
C GLU A 202 5.63 17.19 -3.48
N LEU A 203 5.67 16.81 -2.20
CA LEU A 203 4.66 15.97 -1.59
C LEU A 203 3.49 16.81 -1.04
N VAL A 204 2.32 16.64 -1.64
CA VAL A 204 1.05 17.15 -1.13
C VAL A 204 0.42 16.12 -0.20
N VAL A 205 0.11 16.54 1.02
CA VAL A 205 -0.43 15.66 2.07
C VAL A 205 -1.72 16.24 2.61
N VAL A 206 -2.81 15.48 2.48
CA VAL A 206 -4.06 15.77 3.17
C VAL A 206 -3.94 15.26 4.60
N THR A 207 -4.05 16.16 5.58
CA THR A 207 -4.11 15.78 6.99
C THR A 207 -5.50 16.03 7.56
N ASP A 208 -6.02 15.06 8.31
CA ASP A 208 -7.21 15.25 9.16
C ASP A 208 -6.78 15.20 10.62
N GLY A 209 -7.54 15.92 11.45
CA GLY A 209 -7.27 16.07 12.88
C GLY A 209 -8.21 17.08 13.52
N ARG A 210 -8.96 17.82 12.71
CA ARG A 210 -10.14 18.59 13.11
C ARG A 210 -11.10 18.56 11.92
N PRO A 211 -12.41 18.32 12.11
CA PRO A 211 -13.38 18.41 11.02
C PRO A 211 -13.32 19.81 10.39
N GLY A 212 -12.54 19.92 9.33
CA GLY A 212 -12.43 21.11 8.51
C GLY A 212 -13.55 21.05 7.49
N TRP A 213 -14.65 21.74 7.77
CA TRP A 213 -15.61 22.05 6.73
C TRP A 213 -14.89 22.87 5.65
N LEU A 214 -14.98 22.43 4.41
CA LEU A 214 -14.67 23.27 3.26
C LEU A 214 -15.76 24.36 3.25
N ALA A 215 -15.49 25.49 3.90
CA ALA A 215 -16.35 26.66 3.78
C ALA A 215 -16.16 27.19 2.36
N VAL A 216 -17.17 26.94 1.53
CA VAL A 216 -17.33 27.54 0.20
C VAL A 216 -17.73 29.00 0.36
#